data_AF-A0A8C0X2N2-F1
#
_entry.id   AF-A0A8C0X2N2-F1
#
_cell.length_a   1.000
_cell.length_b   1.000
_cell.length_c   1.000
_cell.angle_alpha   90.00
_cell.angle_beta   90.00
_cell.angle_gamma   90.00
#
_symmetry.space_group_name_H-M   'P 1'
#
loop_
_entity.id
_entity.type
_entity.pdbx_description
1 polymer ?
#
loop_
_entity_poly.entity_id
_entity_poly.type
_entity_poly.pdbx_seq_one_letter_code
_entity_poly.pdbx_strand_id
1 'polypeptide(L)'
;LFPGSASLPDAGQGSAFSPTDEVVLKFEMGHVRARNLAYDTLPVLIHGNGPTKLQLNYLGNYIPRFWTFETGCTVCDEGLRSLKGIGVRLGTVVLGVAPVPSYSLLCPHPQEQHHRAQVEQFLTEHGDKYQSVKLVGPEVRMANAEARNMGADLCRQDRTCTYYFSVDADVALTEPDSLQLLIEQNKNVIAPLVTRHGRLWSNFWGALSADGYYARSEDYVDIVQGRRVGVWNVPYISNIYLIKGSILRAELLHPDLFHHSKLDADMAFCANIRQQEVFMFLTNRHTFGHLLSLDNYQTTHLHSDLWEVFSNPEDWKEKYIHEDYTKALAGKLVETPCPDVYWFPIFTEAACDELVEEMEHFGQWSLGDNKDTRIQGGYENVPTIDIHMNQINFEREWHKFLVEYIAPLTEKLYPGYYTKAQFDLAFVVRYKPDEQPSLMPHHDASTFTVNIALNRVGEDYEGGGCRFLRYNCSIRAPRKGWALMHPGRLTHYHEGLPTTRGTRYIAVSFVDP
;
A
#
# COMPACT_ATOMS: atom_id res chain seq x y z
N LEU A 1 -29.87 -9.98 52.33
CA LEU A 1 -28.96 -8.84 52.61
C LEU A 1 -27.63 -9.16 51.96
N PHE A 2 -27.49 -8.82 50.68
CA PHE A 2 -26.23 -8.95 49.92
C PHE A 2 -25.50 -7.61 49.99
N PRO A 3 -24.20 -7.56 50.31
CA PRO A 3 -23.45 -6.31 50.27
C PRO A 3 -22.97 -6.03 48.85
N GLY A 4 -23.38 -4.89 48.27
CA GLY A 4 -22.66 -4.20 47.20
C GLY A 4 -23.06 -4.52 45.75
N SER A 5 -24.29 -4.19 45.33
CA SER A 5 -24.60 -3.93 43.92
C SER A 5 -24.45 -2.44 43.64
N ALA A 6 -23.51 -2.04 42.77
CA ALA A 6 -23.49 -0.68 42.24
C ALA A 6 -24.57 -0.56 41.16
N SER A 7 -25.74 -0.04 41.52
CA SER A 7 -26.75 0.44 40.58
C SER A 7 -26.38 1.86 40.13
N LEU A 8 -26.28 2.08 38.83
CA LEU A 8 -26.14 3.43 38.26
C LEU A 8 -27.40 4.26 38.61
N PRO A 9 -27.25 5.46 39.19
CA PRO A 9 -28.39 6.26 39.58
C PRO A 9 -29.07 6.90 38.37
N ASP A 10 -30.39 7.03 38.47
CA ASP A 10 -31.25 7.74 37.52
C ASP A 10 -30.86 9.23 37.47
N ALA A 11 -30.81 9.80 36.27
CA ALA A 11 -30.29 11.15 36.03
C ALA A 11 -31.24 12.23 36.57
N GLY A 12 -31.04 12.63 37.83
CA GLY A 12 -31.57 13.86 38.41
C GLY A 12 -30.65 15.05 38.10
N GLN A 13 -31.23 16.13 37.60
CA GLN A 13 -30.57 17.36 37.14
C GLN A 13 -29.50 17.91 38.12
N GLY A 14 -28.23 17.83 37.72
CA GLY A 14 -27.10 18.50 38.38
C GLY A 14 -25.75 17.95 37.89
N SER A 15 -25.00 18.75 37.11
CA SER A 15 -23.65 18.49 36.55
C SER A 15 -23.42 17.08 35.95
N ALA A 16 -23.60 16.95 34.64
CA ALA A 16 -23.42 15.72 33.89
C ALA A 16 -21.93 15.29 33.80
N PHE A 17 -21.50 14.41 34.71
CA PHE A 17 -20.35 13.53 34.50
C PHE A 17 -20.90 12.12 34.19
N SER A 18 -20.41 11.48 33.12
CA SER A 18 -20.81 10.13 32.75
C SER A 18 -20.11 9.11 33.65
N PRO A 19 -20.80 8.12 34.24
CA PRO A 19 -20.19 7.07 35.08
C PRO A 19 -19.14 6.21 34.36
N THR A 20 -19.03 6.30 33.03
CA THR A 20 -18.01 5.62 32.22
C THR A 20 -16.60 6.11 32.51
N ASP A 21 -16.44 7.40 32.86
CA ASP A 21 -15.12 8.01 33.05
C ASP A 21 -14.49 7.64 34.40
N GLU A 22 -15.30 7.03 35.28
CA GLU A 22 -14.88 6.58 36.60
C GLU A 22 -14.37 5.14 36.61
N VAL A 23 -14.51 4.38 35.52
CA VAL A 23 -14.13 2.95 35.48
C VAL A 23 -12.92 2.74 34.58
N VAL A 24 -11.82 2.27 35.17
CA VAL A 24 -10.57 1.99 34.45
C VAL A 24 -10.11 0.54 34.61
N LEU A 25 -9.29 0.07 33.66
CA LEU A 25 -8.61 -1.22 33.77
C LEU A 25 -7.48 -1.13 34.82
N LYS A 26 -7.52 -2.05 35.78
CA LYS A 26 -6.44 -2.28 36.74
C LYS A 26 -5.76 -3.60 36.40
N PHE A 27 -4.55 -3.49 35.87
CA PHE A 27 -3.68 -4.63 35.59
C PHE A 27 -3.00 -5.11 36.88
N GLU A 28 -3.11 -6.40 37.14
CA GLU A 28 -2.45 -7.09 38.25
C GLU A 28 -1.73 -8.33 37.69
N MET A 29 -0.82 -8.91 38.46
CA MET A 29 -0.09 -10.09 38.00
C MET A 29 -1.06 -11.22 37.64
N GLY A 30 -1.10 -11.57 36.35
CA GLY A 30 -1.88 -12.68 35.81
C GLY A 30 -3.39 -12.46 35.71
N HIS A 31 -3.91 -11.26 35.97
CA HIS A 31 -5.33 -10.92 35.73
C HIS A 31 -5.59 -9.40 35.69
N VAL A 32 -6.72 -9.01 35.11
CA VAL A 32 -7.18 -7.62 35.00
C VAL A 32 -8.53 -7.47 35.70
N ARG A 33 -8.72 -6.37 36.41
CA ARG A 33 -9.99 -6.00 37.06
C ARG A 33 -10.42 -4.60 36.64
N ALA A 34 -11.68 -4.28 36.83
CA ALA A 34 -12.13 -2.89 36.79
C ALA A 34 -11.83 -2.23 38.15
N ARG A 35 -11.49 -0.95 38.13
CA ARG A 35 -11.42 -0.09 39.32
C ARG A 35 -12.35 1.09 39.11
N ASN A 36 -13.24 1.33 40.07
CA ASN A 36 -14.00 2.57 40.13
C ASN A 36 -13.17 3.62 40.87
N LEU A 37 -12.81 4.70 40.17
CA LEU A 37 -11.96 5.78 40.67
C LEU A 37 -12.67 6.71 41.65
N ALA A 38 -13.98 6.90 41.53
CA ALA A 38 -14.75 7.78 42.41
C ALA A 38 -14.85 7.24 43.84
N TYR A 39 -14.97 5.92 43.99
CA TYR A 39 -15.13 5.25 45.28
C TYR A 39 -13.90 4.43 45.71
N ASP A 40 -12.87 4.39 44.87
CA ASP A 40 -11.70 3.53 45.02
C ASP A 40 -12.04 2.05 45.32
N THR A 41 -12.95 1.49 44.53
CA THR A 41 -13.42 0.10 44.71
C THR A 41 -13.05 -0.79 43.53
N LEU A 42 -12.99 -2.10 43.79
CA LEU A 42 -12.75 -3.14 42.79
C LEU A 42 -14.04 -3.96 42.63
N PRO A 43 -14.95 -3.55 41.73
CA PRO A 43 -16.23 -4.22 41.54
C PRO A 43 -16.06 -5.69 41.15
N VAL A 44 -16.94 -6.54 41.68
CA VAL A 44 -16.99 -7.99 41.38
C VAL A 44 -17.81 -8.26 40.13
N LEU A 45 -18.88 -7.49 39.92
CA LEU A 45 -19.76 -7.58 38.76
C LEU A 45 -19.67 -6.28 37.96
N ILE A 46 -19.44 -6.42 36.66
CA ILE A 46 -19.50 -5.32 35.70
C ILE A 46 -20.74 -5.54 34.84
N HIS A 47 -21.66 -4.57 34.85
CA HIS A 47 -22.89 -4.65 34.08
C HIS A 47 -22.93 -3.51 33.08
N GLY A 48 -22.84 -3.83 31.79
CA GLY A 48 -23.03 -2.88 30.70
C GLY A 48 -24.52 -2.68 30.40
N ASN A 49 -25.26 -2.00 31.28
CA ASN A 49 -26.68 -1.69 31.07
C ASN A 49 -26.88 -0.46 30.18
N GLY A 50 -28.04 -0.38 29.53
CA GLY A 50 -28.38 0.75 28.65
C GLY A 50 -27.35 0.89 27.51
N PRO A 51 -26.87 2.11 27.20
CA PRO A 51 -26.00 2.39 26.06
C PRO A 51 -24.51 2.07 26.31
N THR A 52 -24.16 1.30 27.35
CA THR A 52 -22.76 1.03 27.75
C THR A 52 -22.23 -0.33 27.27
N LYS A 53 -22.92 -0.98 26.32
CA LYS A 53 -22.55 -2.30 25.77
C LYS A 53 -21.14 -2.30 25.17
N LEU A 54 -20.75 -1.23 24.49
CA LEU A 54 -19.43 -1.14 23.84
C LEU A 54 -18.30 -0.95 24.85
N GLN A 55 -18.53 -0.19 25.92
CA GLN A 55 -17.59 -0.09 27.04
C GLN A 55 -17.41 -1.44 27.72
N LEU A 56 -18.49 -2.21 27.88
CA LEU A 56 -18.38 -3.59 28.39
C LEU A 56 -17.59 -4.49 27.44
N ASN A 57 -17.78 -4.38 26.12
CA ASN A 57 -16.99 -5.12 25.13
C ASN A 57 -15.50 -4.80 25.25
N TYR A 58 -15.14 -3.51 25.39
CA TYR A 58 -13.77 -3.07 25.63
C TYR A 58 -13.18 -3.71 26.89
N LEU A 59 -13.86 -3.60 28.03
CA LEU A 59 -13.42 -4.21 29.29
C LEU A 59 -13.29 -5.74 29.19
N GLY A 60 -14.20 -6.37 28.44
CA GLY A 60 -14.22 -7.81 28.18
C GLY A 60 -13.04 -8.34 27.37
N ASN A 61 -12.32 -7.48 26.65
CA ASN A 61 -11.07 -7.87 25.98
C ASN A 61 -9.93 -8.14 26.96
N TYR A 62 -10.07 -7.72 28.22
CA TYR A 62 -9.03 -7.83 29.25
C TYR A 62 -9.50 -8.67 30.44
N ILE A 63 -10.69 -8.36 30.96
CA ILE A 63 -11.18 -8.88 32.23
C ILE A 63 -11.81 -10.29 32.05
N PRO A 64 -11.55 -11.24 32.96
CA PRO A 64 -10.58 -11.15 34.04
C PRO A 64 -9.17 -11.54 33.59
N ARG A 65 -9.03 -12.35 32.55
CA ARG A 65 -7.75 -12.95 32.13
C ARG A 65 -7.60 -13.03 30.62
N PHE A 66 -8.43 -12.33 29.86
CA PHE A 66 -8.46 -12.43 28.41
C PHE A 66 -7.14 -11.97 27.79
N TRP A 67 -6.63 -10.84 28.29
CA TRP A 67 -5.33 -10.29 27.90
C TRP A 67 -4.62 -9.70 29.12
N THR A 68 -3.35 -10.06 29.33
CA THR A 68 -2.49 -9.49 30.39
C THR A 68 -1.10 -9.14 29.83
N PHE A 69 -0.33 -8.31 30.54
CA PHE A 69 1.05 -8.00 30.13
C PHE A 69 1.98 -9.21 30.23
N GLU A 70 1.72 -10.13 31.16
CA GLU A 70 2.59 -11.28 31.41
C GLU A 70 2.32 -12.44 30.44
N THR A 71 1.06 -12.66 30.08
CA THR A 71 0.64 -13.83 29.28
C THR A 71 0.19 -13.50 27.87
N GLY A 72 0.01 -12.22 27.55
CA GLY A 72 -0.70 -11.80 26.33
C GLY A 72 -2.14 -12.32 26.34
N CYS A 73 -2.68 -12.59 25.15
CA CYS A 73 -4.04 -13.09 24.99
C CYS A 73 -4.14 -14.59 25.33
N THR A 74 -4.81 -14.96 26.43
CA THR A 74 -4.93 -16.38 26.82
C THR A 74 -6.06 -17.12 26.11
N VAL A 75 -7.05 -16.38 25.60
CA VAL A 75 -8.25 -16.93 24.96
C VAL A 75 -8.14 -16.99 23.43
N CYS A 76 -7.06 -16.46 22.86
CA CYS A 76 -6.90 -16.36 21.42
C CYS A 76 -6.77 -17.72 20.74
N ASP A 77 -6.33 -18.74 21.46
CA ASP A 77 -6.21 -20.11 20.98
C ASP A 77 -7.40 -21.00 21.39
N GLU A 78 -8.40 -20.44 22.06
CA GLU A 78 -9.60 -21.18 22.45
C GLU A 78 -10.53 -21.38 21.26
N GLY A 79 -10.94 -22.63 21.04
CA GLY A 79 -11.93 -22.98 20.01
C GLY A 79 -11.43 -22.79 18.57
N LEU A 80 -10.11 -22.79 18.34
CA LEU A 80 -9.54 -22.74 16.99
C LEU A 80 -10.09 -23.88 16.12
N ARG A 81 -10.37 -23.56 14.86
CA ARG A 81 -10.80 -24.53 13.86
C ARG A 81 -9.58 -25.15 13.20
N SER A 82 -9.24 -26.38 13.55
CA SER A 82 -8.18 -27.12 12.86
C SER A 82 -8.53 -27.34 11.38
N LEU A 83 -7.64 -26.90 10.49
CA LEU A 83 -7.73 -27.18 9.06
C LEU A 83 -6.91 -28.40 8.62
N LYS A 84 -6.14 -29.01 9.54
CA LYS A 84 -5.40 -30.26 9.29
C LYS A 84 -6.35 -31.38 8.89
N GLY A 85 -6.08 -32.01 7.74
CA GLY A 85 -6.90 -33.10 7.18
C GLY A 85 -8.16 -32.65 6.45
N ILE A 86 -8.47 -31.34 6.42
CA ILE A 86 -9.54 -30.76 5.61
C ILE A 86 -8.95 -30.45 4.21
N GLY A 87 -8.55 -31.49 3.48
CA GLY A 87 -8.21 -31.32 2.06
C GLY A 87 -9.45 -30.92 1.28
N VAL A 88 -9.40 -29.81 0.53
CA VAL A 88 -10.40 -29.35 -0.47
C VAL A 88 -11.86 -29.25 0.05
N ARG A 89 -12.10 -29.37 1.36
CA ARG A 89 -13.43 -29.34 2.00
C ARG A 89 -13.67 -28.11 2.88
N LEU A 90 -12.85 -27.07 2.75
CA LEU A 90 -13.35 -25.74 3.05
C LEU A 90 -14.46 -25.50 2.02
N GLY A 91 -15.72 -25.41 2.47
CA GLY A 91 -16.83 -25.13 1.56
C GLY A 91 -16.62 -23.79 0.85
N THR A 92 -17.45 -23.49 -0.13
CA THR A 92 -17.29 -22.33 -1.01
C THR A 92 -17.07 -21.05 -0.19
N VAL A 93 -15.98 -20.33 -0.50
CA VAL A 93 -15.73 -18.98 0.01
C VAL A 93 -16.10 -18.02 -1.10
N VAL A 94 -17.05 -17.13 -0.82
CA VAL A 94 -17.38 -16.04 -1.75
C VAL A 94 -16.45 -14.88 -1.44
N LEU A 95 -15.56 -14.57 -2.37
CA LEU A 95 -14.72 -13.37 -2.34
C LEU A 95 -15.51 -12.21 -2.94
N GLY A 96 -15.84 -11.22 -2.11
CA GLY A 96 -16.39 -9.95 -2.56
C GLY A 96 -15.29 -8.91 -2.64
N VAL A 97 -15.01 -8.40 -3.85
CA VAL A 97 -14.09 -7.27 -4.01
C VAL A 97 -14.90 -6.00 -4.22
N ALA A 98 -14.83 -5.09 -3.25
CA ALA A 98 -15.64 -3.89 -3.24
C ALA A 98 -14.86 -2.66 -3.76
N PRO A 99 -15.56 -1.71 -4.41
CA PRO A 99 -14.91 -0.56 -5.00
C PRO A 99 -14.57 0.52 -3.97
N VAL A 100 -13.30 0.89 -3.87
CA VAL A 100 -12.83 2.24 -3.48
C VAL A 100 -12.78 3.19 -4.68
N PRO A 101 -12.87 4.52 -4.48
CA PRO A 101 -12.78 5.52 -5.56
C PRO A 101 -11.44 5.58 -6.31
N SER A 102 -10.44 4.81 -5.90
CA SER A 102 -9.10 4.80 -6.50
C SER A 102 -8.40 3.47 -6.18
N TYR A 103 -7.96 2.73 -7.20
CA TYR A 103 -6.95 1.65 -7.28
C TYR A 103 -6.72 0.52 -6.21
N SER A 104 -6.49 -0.73 -6.68
CA SER A 104 -5.18 -1.47 -6.62
C SER A 104 -5.05 -2.74 -7.49
N LEU A 105 -3.79 -3.17 -7.70
CA LEU A 105 -3.24 -4.25 -8.55
C LEU A 105 -3.70 -5.69 -8.30
N LEU A 106 -4.29 -6.00 -7.14
CA LEU A 106 -4.59 -7.40 -6.77
C LEU A 106 -6.01 -7.83 -7.16
N CYS A 107 -6.89 -6.90 -7.48
CA CYS A 107 -8.19 -7.20 -8.05
C CYS A 107 -8.73 -5.96 -8.79
N PRO A 108 -8.68 -5.92 -10.12
CA PRO A 108 -8.94 -4.67 -10.81
C PRO A 108 -10.43 -4.28 -10.75
N HIS A 109 -10.68 -2.98 -10.87
CA HIS A 109 -11.94 -2.32 -10.53
C HIS A 109 -13.07 -2.43 -11.57
N PRO A 110 -14.32 -2.72 -11.14
CA PRO A 110 -15.48 -2.68 -12.01
C PRO A 110 -16.26 -1.35 -12.03
N GLN A 111 -15.82 -0.23 -11.44
CA GLN A 111 -16.69 0.98 -11.37
C GLN A 111 -16.28 2.15 -12.27
N GLU A 112 -15.05 2.14 -12.80
CA GLU A 112 -14.53 3.16 -13.70
C GLU A 112 -14.17 2.55 -15.06
N GLN A 113 -14.55 3.21 -16.15
CA GLN A 113 -14.38 2.66 -17.51
C GLN A 113 -12.91 2.36 -17.87
N HIS A 114 -11.97 3.10 -17.28
CA HIS A 114 -10.54 2.97 -17.56
C HIS A 114 -9.91 1.73 -16.91
N HIS A 115 -10.48 1.19 -15.83
CA HIS A 115 -9.96 -0.02 -15.17
C HIS A 115 -10.48 -1.33 -15.75
N ARG A 116 -11.51 -1.26 -16.61
CA ARG A 116 -12.14 -2.44 -17.21
C ARG A 116 -11.12 -3.34 -17.90
N ALA A 117 -10.21 -2.77 -18.69
CA ALA A 117 -9.20 -3.53 -19.41
C ALA A 117 -8.29 -4.31 -18.46
N GLN A 118 -7.88 -3.70 -17.34
CA GLN A 118 -7.08 -4.36 -16.31
C GLN A 118 -7.87 -5.51 -15.67
N VAL A 119 -9.16 -5.34 -15.37
CA VAL A 119 -10.01 -6.39 -14.77
C VAL A 119 -10.14 -7.57 -15.72
N GLU A 120 -10.46 -7.27 -16.98
CA GLU A 120 -10.65 -8.29 -18.00
C GLU A 120 -9.34 -9.06 -18.25
N GLN A 121 -8.19 -8.37 -18.24
CA GLN A 121 -6.89 -9.00 -18.32
C GLN A 121 -6.63 -9.92 -17.12
N PHE A 122 -6.81 -9.42 -15.89
CA PHE A 122 -6.63 -10.23 -14.69
C PHE A 122 -7.52 -11.47 -14.70
N LEU A 123 -8.80 -11.33 -15.04
CA LEU A 123 -9.73 -12.45 -15.13
C LEU A 123 -9.37 -13.43 -16.25
N THR A 124 -8.77 -12.96 -17.34
CA THR A 124 -8.26 -13.83 -18.41
C THR A 124 -7.07 -14.66 -17.93
N GLU A 125 -6.18 -14.06 -17.13
CA GLU A 125 -4.95 -14.70 -16.64
C GLU A 125 -5.15 -15.56 -15.36
N HIS A 126 -6.16 -15.24 -14.55
CA HIS A 126 -6.33 -15.79 -13.20
C HIS A 126 -7.72 -16.35 -12.93
N GLY A 127 -8.71 -16.10 -13.78
CA GLY A 127 -10.11 -16.48 -13.54
C GLY A 127 -10.33 -17.99 -13.42
N ASP A 128 -9.50 -18.79 -14.11
CA ASP A 128 -9.50 -20.25 -14.07
C ASP A 128 -9.01 -20.83 -12.74
N LYS A 129 -8.29 -20.04 -11.92
CA LYS A 129 -7.87 -20.41 -10.56
C LYS A 129 -9.04 -20.42 -9.57
N TYR A 130 -10.18 -19.84 -9.92
CA TYR A 130 -11.38 -19.78 -9.09
C TYR A 130 -12.44 -20.78 -9.56
N GLN A 131 -13.23 -21.32 -8.63
CA GLN A 131 -14.34 -22.24 -8.97
C GLN A 131 -15.39 -21.57 -9.88
N SER A 132 -15.65 -20.27 -9.67
CA SER A 132 -16.53 -19.45 -10.48
C SER A 132 -16.22 -17.97 -10.27
N VAL A 133 -16.43 -17.15 -11.29
CA VAL A 133 -16.27 -15.70 -11.24
C VAL A 133 -17.55 -15.01 -11.69
N LYS A 134 -17.97 -13.97 -10.96
CA LYS A 134 -19.03 -13.05 -11.36
C LYS A 134 -18.51 -11.62 -11.31
N LEU A 135 -18.33 -11.02 -12.48
CA LEU A 135 -17.98 -9.60 -12.61
C LEU A 135 -19.26 -8.77 -12.71
N VAL A 136 -19.34 -7.70 -11.92
CA VAL A 136 -20.41 -6.69 -12.04
C VAL A 136 -19.75 -5.38 -12.40
N GLY A 137 -19.77 -5.02 -13.68
CA GLY A 137 -19.07 -3.86 -14.24
C GLY A 137 -19.81 -2.52 -14.04
N PRO A 138 -19.20 -1.43 -14.53
CA PRO A 138 -19.66 -0.07 -14.22
C PRO A 138 -20.98 0.25 -14.92
N GLU A 139 -21.28 -0.46 -16.00
CA GLU A 139 -22.52 -0.37 -16.76
C GLU A 139 -23.78 -0.63 -15.91
N VAL A 140 -23.64 -1.41 -14.83
CA VAL A 140 -24.74 -1.74 -13.94
C VAL A 140 -25.11 -0.56 -13.02
N ARG A 141 -24.22 0.44 -12.87
CA ARG A 141 -24.43 1.67 -12.06
C ARG A 141 -24.94 1.38 -10.66
N MET A 142 -24.35 0.39 -10.02
CA MET A 142 -24.71 -0.04 -8.67
C MET A 142 -23.97 0.82 -7.63
N ALA A 143 -24.67 1.25 -6.58
CA ALA A 143 -24.04 1.98 -5.48
C ALA A 143 -23.14 1.04 -4.64
N ASN A 144 -22.15 1.60 -3.92
CA ASN A 144 -21.23 0.81 -3.10
C ASN A 144 -21.97 -0.10 -2.09
N ALA A 145 -22.95 0.44 -1.36
CA ALA A 145 -23.75 -0.32 -0.39
C ALA A 145 -24.57 -1.43 -1.05
N GLU A 146 -25.15 -1.20 -2.23
CA GLU A 146 -25.88 -2.21 -3.01
C GLU A 146 -24.95 -3.33 -3.48
N ALA A 147 -23.75 -2.98 -3.93
CA ALA A 147 -22.73 -3.94 -4.36
C ALA A 147 -22.31 -4.88 -3.22
N ARG A 148 -22.04 -4.30 -2.04
CA ARG A 148 -21.65 -5.06 -0.85
C ARG A 148 -22.79 -5.93 -0.32
N ASN A 149 -24.02 -5.42 -0.31
CA ASN A 149 -25.21 -6.22 0.00
C ASN A 149 -25.35 -7.40 -0.96
N MET A 150 -25.20 -7.18 -2.28
CA MET A 150 -25.24 -8.25 -3.27
C MET A 150 -24.17 -9.32 -3.00
N GLY A 151 -22.94 -8.92 -2.70
CA GLY A 151 -21.85 -9.85 -2.35
C GLY A 151 -22.18 -10.72 -1.14
N ALA A 152 -22.65 -10.11 -0.05
CA ALA A 152 -23.07 -10.82 1.14
C ALA A 152 -24.29 -11.74 0.87
N ASP A 153 -25.24 -11.29 0.05
CA ASP A 153 -26.44 -12.04 -0.31
C ASP A 153 -26.15 -13.27 -1.15
N LEU A 154 -25.15 -13.22 -2.05
CA LEU A 154 -24.72 -14.40 -2.80
C LEU A 154 -24.29 -15.53 -1.86
N CYS A 155 -23.54 -15.20 -0.80
CA CYS A 155 -23.19 -16.19 0.22
C CYS A 155 -24.38 -16.57 1.12
N ARG A 156 -25.24 -15.61 1.46
CA ARG A 156 -26.43 -15.86 2.29
C ARG A 156 -27.39 -16.86 1.63
N GLN A 157 -27.61 -16.72 0.33
CA GLN A 157 -28.54 -17.54 -0.46
C GLN A 157 -27.97 -18.93 -0.78
N ASP A 158 -26.64 -19.04 -0.93
CA ASP A 158 -25.97 -20.32 -1.16
C ASP A 158 -25.67 -21.07 0.15
N ARG A 159 -26.36 -22.20 0.37
CA ARG A 159 -26.12 -23.05 1.55
C ARG A 159 -24.75 -23.71 1.58
N THR A 160 -24.06 -23.82 0.44
CA THR A 160 -22.70 -24.34 0.36
C THR A 160 -21.65 -23.29 0.74
N CYS A 161 -22.01 -22.00 0.69
CA CYS A 161 -21.15 -20.92 1.14
C CYS A 161 -20.90 -21.00 2.65
N THR A 162 -19.65 -21.27 3.02
CA THR A 162 -19.24 -21.42 4.41
C THR A 162 -18.74 -20.09 4.97
N TYR A 163 -18.08 -19.28 4.14
CA TYR A 163 -17.57 -17.97 4.52
C TYR A 163 -17.76 -16.96 3.39
N TYR A 164 -18.08 -15.72 3.76
CA TYR A 164 -18.01 -14.55 2.90
C TYR A 164 -16.76 -13.76 3.28
N PHE A 165 -15.84 -13.57 2.34
CA PHE A 165 -14.62 -12.81 2.55
C PHE A 165 -14.69 -11.54 1.71
N SER A 166 -14.79 -10.39 2.37
CA SER A 166 -14.82 -9.09 1.72
C SER A 166 -13.42 -8.50 1.75
N VAL A 167 -12.94 -8.00 0.61
CA VAL A 167 -11.65 -7.33 0.48
C VAL A 167 -11.81 -6.11 -0.42
N ASP A 168 -11.51 -4.93 0.09
CA ASP A 168 -11.50 -3.69 -0.68
C ASP A 168 -10.21 -3.59 -1.47
N ALA A 169 -10.26 -2.92 -2.61
CA ALA A 169 -9.10 -2.81 -3.48
C ALA A 169 -7.93 -2.04 -2.82
N ASP A 170 -8.16 -1.20 -1.82
CA ASP A 170 -7.08 -0.49 -1.11
C ASP A 170 -6.31 -1.35 -0.10
N VAL A 171 -6.60 -2.64 -0.03
CA VAL A 171 -5.92 -3.60 0.83
C VAL A 171 -4.84 -4.36 0.06
N ALA A 172 -3.58 -4.12 0.40
CA ALA A 172 -2.45 -4.91 -0.08
C ALA A 172 -2.18 -6.06 0.91
N LEU A 173 -2.60 -7.27 0.55
CA LEU A 173 -2.33 -8.47 1.34
C LEU A 173 -0.94 -9.02 1.02
N THR A 174 -0.07 -9.05 2.03
CA THR A 174 1.30 -9.57 1.92
C THR A 174 1.44 -10.97 2.52
N GLU A 175 0.50 -11.39 3.38
CA GLU A 175 0.47 -12.72 3.97
C GLU A 175 -0.41 -13.67 3.14
N PRO A 176 0.18 -14.63 2.39
CA PRO A 176 -0.59 -15.56 1.54
C PRO A 176 -1.57 -16.44 2.34
N ASP A 177 -1.30 -16.72 3.61
CA ASP A 177 -2.16 -17.57 4.45
C ASP A 177 -3.26 -16.77 5.17
N SER A 178 -3.46 -15.48 4.83
CA SER A 178 -4.42 -14.57 5.49
C SER A 178 -5.81 -15.18 5.68
N LEU A 179 -6.40 -15.74 4.62
CA LEU A 179 -7.72 -16.36 4.68
C LEU A 179 -7.73 -17.58 5.61
N GLN A 180 -6.67 -18.39 5.57
CA GLN A 180 -6.54 -19.57 6.43
C GLN A 180 -6.50 -19.17 7.90
N LEU A 181 -5.65 -18.20 8.25
CA LEU A 181 -5.48 -17.69 9.61
C LEU A 181 -6.80 -17.13 10.17
N LEU A 182 -7.58 -16.40 9.36
CA LEU A 182 -8.89 -15.87 9.76
C LEU A 182 -9.91 -16.98 10.01
N ILE A 183 -9.92 -18.02 9.16
CA ILE A 183 -10.83 -19.17 9.31
C ILE A 183 -10.49 -19.98 10.56
N GLU A 184 -9.21 -20.23 10.82
CA GLU A 184 -8.71 -20.94 12.00
C GLU A 184 -9.13 -20.25 13.29
N GLN A 185 -9.20 -18.91 13.30
CA GLN A 185 -9.61 -18.13 14.46
C GLN A 185 -11.08 -18.34 14.88
N ASN A 186 -11.90 -18.95 14.00
CA ASN A 186 -13.26 -19.45 14.27
C ASN A 186 -14.23 -18.42 14.87
N LYS A 187 -14.10 -17.15 14.52
CA LYS A 187 -15.04 -16.07 14.93
C LYS A 187 -16.17 -15.88 13.91
N ASN A 188 -17.28 -15.29 14.35
CA ASN A 188 -18.46 -15.07 13.51
C ASN A 188 -18.22 -14.00 12.45
N VAL A 189 -17.63 -12.88 12.87
CA VAL A 189 -17.16 -11.78 12.02
C VAL A 189 -15.76 -11.40 12.50
N ILE A 190 -14.78 -11.43 11.61
CA ILE A 190 -13.39 -11.12 11.95
C ILE A 190 -12.67 -10.36 10.85
N ALA A 191 -11.93 -9.32 11.22
CA ALA A 191 -11.03 -8.57 10.35
C ALA A 191 -9.56 -8.81 10.75
N PRO A 192 -8.65 -8.98 9.79
CA PRO A 192 -7.23 -8.79 10.04
C PRO A 192 -6.93 -7.30 10.23
N LEU A 193 -6.02 -6.96 11.13
CA LEU A 193 -5.50 -5.60 11.24
C LEU A 193 -4.63 -5.29 10.02
N VAL A 194 -5.02 -4.25 9.28
CA VAL A 194 -4.20 -3.60 8.25
C VAL A 194 -4.10 -2.10 8.54
N THR A 195 -2.93 -1.54 8.28
CA THR A 195 -2.57 -0.15 8.62
C THR A 195 -1.97 0.55 7.42
N ARG A 196 -2.15 1.87 7.29
CA ARG A 196 -1.36 2.66 6.33
C ARG A 196 0.10 2.71 6.80
N HIS A 197 1.06 2.48 5.91
CA HIS A 197 2.48 2.47 6.24
C HIS A 197 2.93 3.71 7.02
N GLY A 198 3.64 3.50 8.14
CA GLY A 198 4.18 4.58 8.98
C GLY A 198 3.13 5.46 9.68
N ARG A 199 1.84 5.09 9.64
CA ARG A 199 0.74 5.87 10.24
C ARG A 199 -0.07 5.02 11.22
N LEU A 200 -0.88 5.69 12.03
CA LEU A 200 -1.81 5.02 12.95
C LEU A 200 -3.15 4.68 12.30
N TRP A 201 -3.44 5.21 11.11
CA TRP A 201 -4.70 4.94 10.40
C TRP A 201 -4.79 3.45 10.03
N SER A 202 -5.89 2.82 10.43
CA SER A 202 -6.13 1.38 10.30
C SER A 202 -7.59 1.08 9.99
N ASN A 203 -7.87 -0.15 9.59
CA ASN A 203 -9.21 -0.64 9.21
C ASN A 203 -10.14 -0.97 10.40
N PHE A 204 -9.98 -0.32 11.55
CA PHE A 204 -10.82 -0.54 12.72
C PHE A 204 -10.87 0.69 13.63
N TRP A 205 -11.95 0.83 14.40
CA TRP A 205 -12.04 1.79 15.50
C TRP A 205 -12.20 1.06 16.83
N GLY A 206 -11.46 1.47 17.85
CA GLY A 206 -11.57 0.89 19.19
C GLY A 206 -12.71 1.47 20.04
N ALA A 207 -13.22 2.65 19.69
CA ALA A 207 -14.32 3.32 20.39
C ALA A 207 -15.20 4.10 19.41
N LEU A 208 -16.39 4.50 19.89
CA LEU A 208 -17.31 5.39 19.18
C LEU A 208 -17.59 6.63 20.03
N SER A 209 -17.81 7.77 19.37
CA SER A 209 -18.40 8.95 20.00
C SER A 209 -19.88 8.70 20.35
N ALA A 210 -20.49 9.60 21.12
CA ALA A 210 -21.92 9.53 21.44
C ALA A 210 -22.81 9.53 20.18
N ASP A 211 -22.34 10.17 19.10
CA ASP A 211 -23.03 10.25 17.81
C ASP A 211 -22.74 9.04 16.90
N GLY A 212 -21.96 8.05 17.37
CA GLY A 212 -21.64 6.83 16.62
C GLY A 212 -20.49 6.98 15.62
N TYR A 213 -19.75 8.09 15.65
CA TYR A 213 -18.58 8.34 14.81
C TYR A 213 -17.28 7.89 15.48
N TYR A 214 -16.15 8.04 14.77
CA TYR A 214 -14.83 7.70 15.28
C TYR A 214 -14.54 8.31 16.65
N ALA A 215 -14.10 7.47 17.57
CA ALA A 215 -13.38 7.88 18.76
C ALA A 215 -12.17 6.95 18.97
N ARG A 216 -11.08 7.51 19.50
CA ARG A 216 -9.87 6.74 19.81
C ARG A 216 -10.06 6.05 21.16
N SER A 217 -9.92 4.72 21.22
CA SER A 217 -9.84 3.99 22.49
C SER A 217 -8.47 4.16 23.15
N GLU A 218 -8.39 3.92 24.46
CA GLU A 218 -7.15 4.01 25.23
C GLU A 218 -6.05 3.07 24.71
N ASP A 219 -6.42 1.89 24.21
CA ASP A 219 -5.53 0.84 23.74
C ASP A 219 -5.28 0.85 22.23
N TYR A 220 -5.90 1.77 21.47
CA TYR A 220 -5.85 1.81 20.01
C TYR A 220 -4.41 1.79 19.48
N VAL A 221 -3.56 2.68 20.00
CA VAL A 221 -2.16 2.80 19.56
C VAL A 221 -1.37 1.53 19.89
N ASP A 222 -1.66 0.91 21.03
CA ASP A 222 -0.98 -0.31 21.45
C ASP A 222 -1.33 -1.50 20.55
N ILE A 223 -2.59 -1.60 20.11
CA ILE A 223 -3.04 -2.62 19.17
C ILE A 223 -2.43 -2.38 17.79
N VAL A 224 -2.49 -1.15 17.28
CA VAL A 224 -1.96 -0.78 15.96
C VAL A 224 -0.45 -1.02 15.86
N GLN A 225 0.31 -0.70 16.91
CA GLN A 225 1.76 -0.87 16.95
C GLN A 225 2.22 -2.28 17.34
N GLY A 226 1.29 -3.22 17.58
CA GLY A 226 1.63 -4.58 18.01
C GLY A 226 2.21 -4.65 19.43
N ARG A 227 2.06 -3.61 20.26
CA ARG A 227 2.41 -3.67 21.70
C ARG A 227 1.45 -4.55 22.48
N ARG A 228 0.19 -4.60 22.04
CA ARG A 228 -0.84 -5.54 22.52
C ARG A 228 -1.29 -6.40 21.35
N VAL A 229 -0.95 -7.69 21.38
CA VAL A 229 -1.32 -8.65 20.34
C VAL A 229 -2.43 -9.58 20.84
N GLY A 230 -3.46 -9.79 20.03
CA GLY A 230 -4.60 -10.63 20.38
C GLY A 230 -5.74 -10.59 19.36
N VAL A 231 -6.93 -10.97 19.85
CA VAL A 231 -8.21 -10.94 19.13
C VAL A 231 -9.17 -10.06 19.93
N TRP A 232 -9.57 -8.95 19.34
CA TRP A 232 -10.20 -7.82 20.01
C TRP A 232 -11.65 -7.69 19.56
N ASN A 233 -12.61 -7.66 20.50
CA ASN A 233 -13.98 -7.26 20.21
C ASN A 233 -14.02 -5.75 20.05
N VAL A 234 -14.32 -5.27 18.83
CA VAL A 234 -14.24 -3.85 18.44
C VAL A 234 -15.56 -3.37 17.84
N PRO A 235 -15.91 -2.08 18.01
CA PRO A 235 -17.17 -1.56 17.50
C PRO A 235 -17.21 -1.34 15.98
N TYR A 236 -16.06 -1.25 15.31
CA TYR A 236 -15.99 -0.94 13.87
C TYR A 236 -14.82 -1.67 13.22
N ILE A 237 -15.07 -2.25 12.05
CA ILE A 237 -14.10 -2.86 11.13
C ILE A 237 -14.45 -2.44 9.70
N SER A 238 -13.45 -2.33 8.83
CA SER A 238 -13.64 -1.95 7.42
C SER A 238 -12.60 -2.64 6.53
N ASN A 239 -12.66 -2.37 5.22
CA ASN A 239 -11.71 -2.77 4.18
C ASN A 239 -11.56 -4.29 3.94
N ILE A 240 -11.33 -5.08 4.97
CA ILE A 240 -11.12 -6.52 4.87
C ILE A 240 -11.72 -7.24 6.07
N TYR A 241 -12.60 -8.22 5.80
CA TYR A 241 -13.24 -9.00 6.85
C TYR A 241 -13.83 -10.31 6.33
N LEU A 242 -13.88 -11.29 7.22
CA LEU A 242 -14.44 -12.61 7.01
C LEU A 242 -15.71 -12.77 7.87
N ILE A 243 -16.80 -13.20 7.24
CA ILE A 243 -18.08 -13.50 7.88
C ILE A 243 -18.41 -14.97 7.68
N LYS A 244 -18.79 -15.67 8.76
CA LYS A 244 -19.34 -17.03 8.65
C LYS A 244 -20.69 -17.00 7.92
N GLY A 245 -20.84 -17.79 6.87
CA GLY A 245 -22.10 -17.90 6.12
C GLY A 245 -23.28 -18.37 6.97
N SER A 246 -23.03 -19.17 8.01
CA SER A 246 -24.07 -19.57 8.96
C SER A 246 -24.66 -18.37 9.72
N ILE A 247 -23.85 -17.36 10.03
CA ILE A 247 -24.25 -16.16 10.77
C ILE A 247 -25.08 -15.23 9.87
N LEU A 248 -24.69 -15.10 8.59
CA LEU A 248 -25.50 -14.40 7.57
C LEU A 248 -26.92 -14.96 7.44
N ARG A 249 -27.10 -16.26 7.72
CA ARG A 249 -28.39 -16.96 7.59
C ARG A 249 -29.18 -17.08 8.90
N ALA A 250 -28.51 -17.12 10.04
CA ALA A 250 -29.13 -17.43 11.33
C ALA A 250 -29.30 -16.22 12.26
N GLU A 251 -28.36 -15.26 12.23
CA GLU A 251 -28.33 -14.13 13.18
C GLU A 251 -28.51 -12.78 12.46
N LEU A 252 -27.85 -12.59 11.31
CA LEU A 252 -27.95 -11.37 10.50
C LEU A 252 -29.15 -11.44 9.53
N LEU A 253 -30.34 -11.50 10.11
CA LEU A 253 -31.62 -11.73 9.42
C LEU A 253 -32.07 -10.53 8.59
N HIS A 254 -31.67 -9.31 8.95
CA HIS A 254 -31.90 -8.14 8.12
C HIS A 254 -30.94 -8.17 6.91
N PRO A 255 -31.47 -8.27 5.68
CA PRO A 255 -30.62 -8.52 4.52
C PRO A 255 -29.75 -7.30 4.17
N ASP A 256 -30.30 -6.10 4.36
CA ASP A 256 -29.59 -4.85 4.17
C ASP A 256 -28.62 -4.60 5.32
N LEU A 257 -27.34 -4.86 5.06
CA LEU A 257 -26.26 -4.62 6.00
C LEU A 257 -25.62 -3.25 5.77
N PHE A 258 -25.63 -2.70 4.55
CA PHE A 258 -24.80 -1.56 4.19
C PHE A 258 -25.54 -0.21 4.06
N HIS A 259 -26.86 -0.16 4.30
CA HIS A 259 -27.56 1.12 4.46
C HIS A 259 -27.98 1.36 5.90
N HIS A 260 -27.70 2.58 6.39
CA HIS A 260 -28.24 3.07 7.66
C HIS A 260 -28.26 4.59 7.70
N SER A 261 -29.46 5.18 7.59
CA SER A 261 -29.64 6.63 7.69
C SER A 261 -28.75 7.41 6.70
N LYS A 262 -27.84 8.26 7.21
CA LYS A 262 -26.86 9.06 6.45
C LYS A 262 -25.42 8.56 6.63
N LEU A 263 -25.23 7.40 7.26
CA LEU A 263 -23.91 6.83 7.45
C LEU A 263 -23.36 6.33 6.11
N ASP A 264 -22.04 6.34 5.96
CA ASP A 264 -21.40 5.62 4.86
C ASP A 264 -21.61 4.10 4.99
N ALA A 265 -21.30 3.36 3.93
CA ALA A 265 -21.59 1.93 3.82
C ALA A 265 -20.91 1.10 4.94
N ASP A 266 -19.68 1.43 5.32
CA ASP A 266 -18.93 0.65 6.31
C ASP A 266 -19.38 0.99 7.74
N MET A 267 -19.69 2.27 8.01
CA MET A 267 -20.34 2.66 9.26
C MET A 267 -21.71 2.02 9.41
N ALA A 268 -22.50 1.98 8.34
CA ALA A 268 -23.81 1.33 8.30
C ALA A 268 -23.70 -0.18 8.56
N PHE A 269 -22.76 -0.85 7.89
CA PHE A 269 -22.42 -2.27 8.12
C PHE A 269 -22.16 -2.56 9.59
N CYS A 270 -21.23 -1.83 10.20
CA CYS A 270 -20.89 -2.03 11.58
C CYS A 270 -22.08 -1.72 12.51
N ALA A 271 -22.84 -0.65 12.23
CA ALA A 271 -24.01 -0.29 13.03
C ALA A 271 -25.11 -1.35 12.97
N ASN A 272 -25.39 -1.89 11.77
CA ASN A 272 -26.42 -2.91 11.54
C ASN A 272 -26.04 -4.27 12.15
N ILE A 273 -24.75 -4.63 12.17
CA ILE A 273 -24.26 -5.81 12.89
C ILE A 273 -24.41 -5.65 14.40
N ARG A 274 -24.03 -4.48 14.94
CA ARG A 274 -24.17 -4.20 16.39
C ARG A 274 -25.63 -4.20 16.85
N GLN A 275 -26.56 -3.70 16.04
CA GLN A 275 -28.00 -3.73 16.34
C GLN A 275 -28.57 -5.15 16.41
N GLN A 276 -27.92 -6.11 15.75
CA GLN A 276 -28.28 -7.52 15.78
C GLN A 276 -27.47 -8.31 16.85
N GLU A 277 -26.79 -7.60 17.75
CA GLU A 277 -26.04 -8.16 18.89
C GLU A 277 -24.90 -9.13 18.51
N VAL A 278 -24.40 -9.02 17.27
CA VAL A 278 -23.27 -9.81 16.78
C VAL A 278 -21.96 -9.06 17.04
N PHE A 279 -21.00 -9.74 17.67
CA PHE A 279 -19.66 -9.18 17.87
C PHE A 279 -18.84 -9.16 16.58
N MET A 280 -18.04 -8.10 16.44
CA MET A 280 -17.02 -7.96 15.40
C MET A 280 -15.65 -8.07 16.04
N PHE A 281 -14.82 -8.94 15.50
CA PHE A 281 -13.48 -9.18 16.03
C PHE A 281 -12.42 -8.60 15.09
N LEU A 282 -11.33 -8.12 15.67
CA LEU A 282 -10.10 -7.75 14.98
C LEU A 282 -8.97 -8.65 15.45
N THR A 283 -8.13 -9.18 14.56
CA THR A 283 -6.91 -9.88 14.94
C THR A 283 -5.67 -9.15 14.45
N ASN A 284 -4.71 -8.95 15.34
CA ASN A 284 -3.37 -8.43 15.02
C ASN A 284 -2.28 -9.45 15.39
N ARG A 285 -2.64 -10.75 15.43
CA ARG A 285 -1.71 -11.85 15.76
C ARG A 285 -0.66 -12.10 14.68
N HIS A 286 -0.94 -11.66 13.46
CA HIS A 286 -0.05 -11.77 12.30
C HIS A 286 -0.01 -10.43 11.59
N THR A 287 1.06 -10.21 10.82
CA THR A 287 1.14 -9.11 9.86
C THR A 287 0.46 -9.57 8.57
N PHE A 288 -0.74 -9.07 8.30
CA PHE A 288 -1.54 -9.53 7.15
C PHE A 288 -1.26 -8.74 5.87
N GLY A 289 -0.90 -7.46 6.01
CA GLY A 289 -0.80 -6.52 4.91
C GLY A 289 -0.92 -5.08 5.38
N HIS A 290 -1.20 -4.19 4.44
CA HIS A 290 -1.31 -2.75 4.69
C HIS A 290 -2.43 -2.12 3.85
N LEU A 291 -2.73 -0.87 4.18
CA LEU A 291 -3.67 -0.04 3.42
C LEU A 291 -2.90 0.92 2.51
N LEU A 292 -3.33 1.00 1.26
CA LEU A 292 -2.87 1.99 0.31
C LEU A 292 -3.44 3.37 0.62
N SER A 293 -2.68 4.41 0.29
CA SER A 293 -3.09 5.80 0.40
C SER A 293 -3.56 6.29 -0.96
N LEU A 294 -4.86 6.55 -1.07
CA LEU A 294 -5.52 6.85 -2.35
C LEU A 294 -6.09 8.27 -2.42
N ASP A 295 -5.87 9.07 -1.36
CA ASP A 295 -6.52 10.36 -1.14
C ASP A 295 -6.26 11.37 -2.28
N ASN A 296 -5.13 11.25 -2.99
CA ASN A 296 -4.73 12.14 -4.09
C ASN A 296 -4.28 11.37 -5.34
N TYR A 297 -4.72 10.11 -5.51
CA TYR A 297 -4.33 9.29 -6.65
C TYR A 297 -4.86 9.91 -7.96
N GLN A 298 -3.97 10.15 -8.92
CA GLN A 298 -4.33 10.72 -10.22
C GLN A 298 -4.43 9.61 -11.26
N THR A 299 -5.48 9.61 -12.08
CA THR A 299 -5.72 8.60 -13.13
C THR A 299 -5.50 9.16 -14.55
N THR A 300 -4.86 10.33 -14.66
CA THR A 300 -4.69 11.05 -15.93
C THR A 300 -3.46 10.61 -16.73
N HIS A 301 -2.54 9.88 -16.10
CA HIS A 301 -1.31 9.38 -16.72
C HIS A 301 -1.53 7.97 -17.28
N LEU A 302 -0.77 7.60 -18.31
CA LEU A 302 -0.83 6.24 -18.88
C LEU A 302 -0.44 5.21 -17.82
N HIS A 303 0.62 5.50 -17.06
CA HIS A 303 1.10 4.72 -15.91
C HIS A 303 1.09 5.57 -14.64
N SER A 304 -0.10 5.76 -14.08
CA SER A 304 -0.34 6.60 -12.91
C SER A 304 0.48 6.19 -11.67
N ASP A 305 0.76 4.89 -11.50
CA ASP A 305 1.57 4.36 -10.41
C ASP A 305 2.99 4.98 -10.36
N LEU A 306 3.55 5.44 -11.49
CA LEU A 306 4.86 6.11 -11.51
C LEU A 306 4.90 7.30 -10.55
N TRP A 307 3.77 8.01 -10.36
CA TRP A 307 3.66 9.18 -9.49
C TRP A 307 3.46 8.88 -7.99
N GLU A 308 3.34 7.60 -7.62
CA GLU A 308 2.94 7.20 -6.26
C GLU A 308 4.09 7.13 -5.23
N VAL A 309 5.30 7.52 -5.61
CA VAL A 309 6.51 7.49 -4.74
C VAL A 309 6.33 8.24 -3.40
N PHE A 310 5.42 9.21 -3.33
CA PHE A 310 5.13 9.94 -2.09
C PHE A 310 4.00 9.34 -1.25
N SER A 311 2.97 8.83 -1.91
CA SER A 311 1.74 8.34 -1.25
C SER A 311 1.92 6.90 -0.76
N ASN A 312 2.56 6.06 -1.59
CA ASN A 312 2.73 4.62 -1.38
C ASN A 312 4.20 4.22 -1.65
N PRO A 313 5.16 4.74 -0.87
CA PRO A 313 6.59 4.59 -1.17
C PRO A 313 7.09 3.13 -1.14
N GLU A 314 6.57 2.28 -0.25
CA GLU A 314 7.00 0.88 -0.17
C GLU A 314 6.48 0.06 -1.35
N ASP A 315 5.21 0.24 -1.74
CA ASP A 315 4.62 -0.38 -2.92
C ASP A 315 5.30 0.11 -4.22
N TRP A 316 5.57 1.41 -4.30
CA TRP A 316 6.29 2.02 -5.42
C TRP A 316 7.70 1.44 -5.54
N LYS A 317 8.40 1.28 -4.42
CA LYS A 317 9.73 0.68 -4.37
C LYS A 317 9.71 -0.77 -4.82
N GLU A 318 8.76 -1.57 -4.34
CA GLU A 318 8.63 -2.97 -4.75
C GLU A 318 8.38 -3.11 -6.26
N LYS A 319 7.54 -2.22 -6.83
CA LYS A 319 7.22 -2.23 -8.26
C LYS A 319 8.39 -1.72 -9.12
N TYR A 320 9.06 -0.64 -8.72
CA TYR A 320 9.93 0.13 -9.61
C TYR A 320 11.41 0.09 -9.29
N ILE A 321 11.80 -0.19 -8.04
CA ILE A 321 13.22 -0.29 -7.67
C ILE A 321 13.70 -1.73 -7.84
N HIS A 322 14.85 -1.89 -8.49
CA HIS A 322 15.40 -3.19 -8.79
C HIS A 322 15.57 -4.03 -7.51
N GLU A 323 15.18 -5.31 -7.54
CA GLU A 323 15.22 -6.24 -6.39
C GLU A 323 16.60 -6.29 -5.70
N ASP A 324 17.65 -6.27 -6.51
CA ASP A 324 19.05 -6.23 -6.06
C ASP A 324 19.59 -4.86 -5.61
N TYR A 325 18.78 -3.78 -5.64
CA TYR A 325 19.21 -2.44 -5.20
C TYR A 325 19.77 -2.46 -3.78
N THR A 326 19.14 -3.17 -2.85
CA THR A 326 19.64 -3.26 -1.46
C THR A 326 21.00 -3.95 -1.38
N LYS A 327 21.27 -4.90 -2.29
CA LYS A 327 22.60 -5.53 -2.41
C LYS A 327 23.61 -4.53 -2.97
N ALA A 328 23.24 -3.76 -3.99
CA ALA A 328 24.03 -2.65 -4.55
C ALA A 328 24.39 -1.63 -3.47
N LEU A 329 23.41 -1.19 -2.68
CA LEU A 329 23.62 -0.28 -1.56
C LEU A 329 24.51 -0.89 -0.48
N ALA A 330 24.51 -2.21 -0.29
CA ALA A 330 25.47 -2.89 0.58
C ALA A 330 26.90 -2.96 -0.01
N GLY A 331 27.11 -2.56 -1.25
CA GLY A 331 28.38 -2.62 -1.99
C GLY A 331 28.59 -3.92 -2.77
N LYS A 332 27.54 -4.74 -2.91
CA LYS A 332 27.55 -5.98 -3.71
C LYS A 332 26.83 -5.71 -5.03
N LEU A 333 27.29 -6.23 -6.16
CA LEU A 333 26.70 -5.92 -7.49
C LEU A 333 26.87 -4.46 -7.94
N VAL A 334 27.90 -3.78 -7.41
CA VAL A 334 28.41 -2.54 -8.00
C VAL A 334 29.67 -2.88 -8.76
N GLU A 335 29.71 -2.53 -10.03
CA GLU A 335 30.85 -2.71 -10.91
C GLU A 335 31.52 -1.37 -11.23
N THR A 336 32.78 -1.41 -11.63
CA THR A 336 33.54 -0.23 -12.06
C THR A 336 34.09 -0.47 -13.47
N PRO A 337 33.25 -0.41 -14.52
CA PRO A 337 33.65 -0.76 -15.88
C PRO A 337 34.74 0.16 -16.46
N CYS A 338 34.81 1.42 -16.00
CA CYS A 338 35.86 2.37 -16.32
C CYS A 338 36.32 3.08 -15.03
N PRO A 339 37.52 3.68 -15.00
CA PRO A 339 37.98 4.42 -13.82
C PRO A 339 36.96 5.47 -13.36
N ASP A 340 36.58 5.45 -12.09
CA ASP A 340 35.56 6.34 -11.48
C ASP A 340 34.20 6.36 -12.20
N VAL A 341 33.87 5.27 -12.91
CA VAL A 341 32.54 5.05 -13.48
C VAL A 341 31.94 3.83 -12.80
N TYR A 342 30.92 4.05 -11.97
CA TYR A 342 30.22 2.98 -11.26
C TYR A 342 29.01 2.50 -12.06
N TRP A 343 28.66 1.22 -11.91
CA TRP A 343 27.55 0.61 -12.60
C TRP A 343 26.78 -0.32 -11.67
N PHE A 344 25.49 -0.06 -11.45
CA PHE A 344 24.68 -0.77 -10.47
C PHE A 344 23.20 -0.89 -10.90
N PRO A 345 22.46 -1.91 -10.41
CA PRO A 345 21.04 -2.04 -10.66
C PRO A 345 20.23 -0.98 -9.90
N ILE A 346 19.23 -0.37 -10.55
CA ILE A 346 18.40 0.67 -9.94
C ILE A 346 16.91 0.53 -10.22
N PHE A 347 16.52 0.19 -11.45
CA PHE A 347 15.12 0.08 -11.86
C PHE A 347 14.75 -1.35 -12.25
N THR A 348 13.50 -1.72 -11.98
CA THR A 348 12.91 -2.94 -12.53
C THR A 348 12.67 -2.80 -14.03
N GLU A 349 12.37 -3.91 -14.71
CA GLU A 349 11.94 -3.90 -16.10
C GLU A 349 10.68 -3.04 -16.29
N ALA A 350 9.70 -3.20 -15.38
CA ALA A 350 8.45 -2.44 -15.39
C ALA A 350 8.67 -0.93 -15.27
N ALA A 351 9.58 -0.48 -14.37
CA ALA A 351 9.92 0.94 -14.28
C ALA A 351 10.47 1.49 -15.60
N CYS A 352 11.29 0.71 -16.28
CA CYS A 352 11.88 1.13 -17.54
C CYS A 352 10.84 1.18 -18.66
N ASP A 353 9.99 0.15 -18.76
CA ASP A 353 8.96 0.04 -19.80
C ASP A 353 7.90 1.12 -19.63
N GLU A 354 7.32 1.25 -18.42
CA GLU A 354 6.29 2.24 -18.14
C GLU A 354 6.81 3.68 -18.33
N LEU A 355 8.07 3.96 -17.97
CA LEU A 355 8.66 5.28 -18.21
C LEU A 355 8.84 5.57 -19.71
N VAL A 356 9.28 4.59 -20.51
CA VAL A 356 9.41 4.75 -21.97
C VAL A 356 8.04 4.92 -22.63
N GLU A 357 7.05 4.13 -22.21
CA GLU A 357 5.68 4.21 -22.69
C GLU A 357 5.05 5.58 -22.41
N GLU A 358 5.26 6.13 -21.21
CA GLU A 358 4.79 7.48 -20.84
C GLU A 358 5.45 8.58 -21.69
N MET A 359 6.75 8.47 -21.95
CA MET A 359 7.49 9.42 -22.79
C MET A 359 7.01 9.39 -24.25
N GLU A 360 6.80 8.20 -24.81
CA GLU A 360 6.25 8.06 -26.16
C GLU A 360 4.77 8.47 -26.23
N HIS A 361 4.00 8.26 -25.16
CA HIS A 361 2.62 8.76 -25.06
C HIS A 361 2.55 10.29 -25.08
N PHE A 362 3.48 10.97 -24.38
CA PHE A 362 3.60 12.42 -24.45
C PHE A 362 4.00 12.90 -25.86
N GLY A 363 4.95 12.21 -26.50
CA GLY A 363 5.26 12.31 -27.93
C GLY A 363 5.92 13.62 -28.40
N GLN A 364 6.06 14.65 -27.55
CA GLN A 364 6.66 15.94 -27.90
C GLN A 364 8.18 15.95 -27.67
N TRP A 365 8.86 15.04 -28.37
CA TRP A 365 10.33 14.95 -28.41
C TRP A 365 10.96 16.23 -28.97
N SER A 366 12.14 16.59 -28.47
CA SER A 366 12.91 17.71 -29.01
C SER A 366 13.34 17.47 -30.47
N LEU A 367 13.76 18.53 -31.15
CA LEU A 367 14.32 18.43 -32.49
C LEU A 367 15.84 18.12 -32.50
N GLY A 368 16.48 18.05 -31.32
CA GLY A 368 17.93 17.92 -31.21
C GLY A 368 18.69 19.14 -31.73
N ASP A 369 18.13 20.35 -31.57
CA ASP A 369 18.77 21.61 -31.97
C ASP A 369 19.33 22.38 -30.77
N ASN A 370 20.29 23.28 -31.00
CA ASN A 370 20.91 24.03 -29.91
C ASN A 370 19.98 25.09 -29.30
N LYS A 371 18.76 25.29 -29.80
CA LYS A 371 17.82 26.35 -29.37
C LYS A 371 16.54 25.74 -28.85
N ASP A 372 16.60 25.26 -27.63
CA ASP A 372 15.43 24.70 -26.98
C ASP A 372 14.77 25.71 -26.04
N THR A 373 13.56 26.17 -26.39
CA THR A 373 12.77 27.09 -25.57
C THR A 373 12.18 26.44 -24.31
N ARG A 374 12.26 25.11 -24.20
CA ARG A 374 11.76 24.31 -23.08
C ARG A 374 12.73 24.31 -21.90
N ILE A 375 14.01 24.63 -22.14
CA ILE A 375 15.06 24.73 -21.10
C ILE A 375 15.30 26.18 -20.67
N GLN A 376 15.65 26.36 -19.39
CA GLN A 376 15.95 27.68 -18.84
C GLN A 376 17.22 28.25 -19.48
N GLY A 377 17.06 29.32 -20.28
CA GLY A 377 18.15 29.96 -21.02
C GLY A 377 18.09 29.77 -22.53
N GLY A 378 17.26 28.87 -23.04
CA GLY A 378 16.95 28.79 -24.48
C GLY A 378 18.07 28.23 -25.37
N TYR A 379 19.15 27.70 -24.78
CA TYR A 379 20.32 27.23 -25.53
C TYR A 379 20.94 25.98 -24.90
N GLU A 380 21.03 24.92 -25.70
CA GLU A 380 21.68 23.66 -25.31
C GLU A 380 23.00 23.52 -26.06
N ASN A 381 24.10 23.37 -25.30
CA ASN A 381 25.44 23.31 -25.90
C ASN A 381 25.64 22.03 -26.71
N VAL A 382 24.96 20.94 -26.33
CA VAL A 382 25.10 19.61 -26.90
C VAL A 382 23.72 18.96 -26.94
N PRO A 383 22.89 19.27 -27.95
CA PRO A 383 21.49 18.91 -27.90
C PRO A 383 21.22 17.43 -28.12
N THR A 384 20.18 16.94 -27.47
CA THR A 384 19.64 15.60 -27.65
C THR A 384 18.17 15.61 -28.03
N ILE A 385 17.70 14.59 -28.74
CA ILE A 385 16.26 14.31 -28.91
C ILE A 385 15.72 13.73 -27.61
N ASP A 386 15.03 14.56 -26.84
CA ASP A 386 14.65 14.26 -25.47
C ASP A 386 13.30 14.86 -25.03
N ILE A 387 12.87 14.36 -23.87
CA ILE A 387 11.76 14.88 -23.07
C ILE A 387 12.26 15.04 -21.64
N HIS A 388 12.11 16.24 -21.08
CA HIS A 388 12.46 16.54 -19.70
C HIS A 388 11.36 16.11 -18.73
N MET A 389 11.75 15.69 -17.52
CA MET A 389 10.80 15.22 -16.49
C MET A 389 9.76 16.29 -16.12
N ASN A 390 10.11 17.57 -16.18
CA ASN A 390 9.17 18.66 -15.90
C ASN A 390 8.06 18.79 -16.96
N GLN A 391 8.31 18.40 -18.21
CA GLN A 391 7.32 18.50 -19.31
C GLN A 391 6.15 17.53 -19.11
N ILE A 392 6.41 16.41 -18.43
CA ILE A 392 5.39 15.43 -18.05
C ILE A 392 4.95 15.58 -16.58
N ASN A 393 5.35 16.65 -15.89
CA ASN A 393 5.09 16.86 -14.45
C ASN A 393 5.62 15.74 -13.54
N PHE A 394 6.79 15.17 -13.86
CA PHE A 394 7.44 14.07 -13.11
C PHE A 394 8.70 14.53 -12.35
N GLU A 395 9.04 15.82 -12.38
CA GLU A 395 10.26 16.37 -11.77
C GLU A 395 10.34 16.11 -10.25
N ARG A 396 9.22 16.26 -9.54
CA ARG A 396 9.17 16.12 -8.08
C ARG A 396 9.38 14.66 -7.66
N GLU A 397 8.74 13.75 -8.39
CA GLU A 397 8.81 12.30 -8.20
C GLU A 397 10.21 11.80 -8.56
N TRP A 398 10.78 12.28 -9.66
CA TRP A 398 12.17 12.00 -10.04
C TRP A 398 13.16 12.49 -8.99
N HIS A 399 12.98 13.71 -8.45
CA HIS A 399 13.83 14.22 -7.38
C HIS A 399 13.78 13.34 -6.13
N LYS A 400 12.57 12.90 -5.74
CA LYS A 400 12.39 11.97 -4.62
C LYS A 400 13.14 10.66 -4.85
N PHE A 401 13.05 10.11 -6.06
CA PHE A 401 13.83 8.94 -6.47
C PHE A 401 15.34 9.17 -6.32
N LEU A 402 15.87 10.30 -6.82
CA LEU A 402 17.29 10.60 -6.71
C LEU A 402 17.75 10.72 -5.25
N VAL A 403 16.96 11.40 -4.41
CA VAL A 403 17.27 11.59 -2.99
C VAL A 403 17.23 10.27 -2.21
N GLU A 404 16.28 9.39 -2.48
CA GLU A 404 16.12 8.15 -1.71
C GLU A 404 17.00 6.99 -2.18
N TYR A 405 17.27 6.92 -3.49
CA TYR A 405 17.93 5.74 -4.08
C TYR A 405 19.31 6.05 -4.67
N ILE A 406 19.52 7.22 -5.26
CA ILE A 406 20.81 7.58 -5.85
C ILE A 406 21.75 8.18 -4.80
N ALA A 407 21.29 9.17 -4.03
CA ALA A 407 22.15 9.86 -3.06
C ALA A 407 22.87 8.90 -2.08
N PRO A 408 22.18 7.91 -1.44
CA PRO A 408 22.86 6.99 -0.53
C PRO A 408 23.92 6.12 -1.22
N LEU A 409 23.71 5.75 -2.49
CA LEU A 409 24.70 5.05 -3.30
C LEU A 409 25.89 5.96 -3.62
N THR A 410 25.64 7.19 -4.05
CA THR A 410 26.69 8.17 -4.36
C THR A 410 27.60 8.43 -3.17
N GLU A 411 27.03 8.70 -1.98
CA GLU A 411 27.82 8.97 -0.76
C GLU A 411 28.65 7.75 -0.32
N LYS A 412 28.15 6.54 -0.59
CA LYS A 412 28.89 5.32 -0.30
C LYS A 412 30.02 5.04 -1.29
N LEU A 413 29.80 5.31 -2.57
CA LEU A 413 30.76 5.07 -3.65
C LEU A 413 31.82 6.17 -3.76
N TYR A 414 31.50 7.37 -3.29
CA TYR A 414 32.43 8.50 -3.14
C TYR A 414 32.52 8.94 -1.68
N PRO A 415 33.25 8.20 -0.81
CA PRO A 415 33.38 8.57 0.59
C PRO A 415 33.91 10.00 0.77
N GLY A 416 33.18 10.80 1.54
CA GLY A 416 33.48 12.22 1.77
C GLY A 416 32.71 13.19 0.87
N TYR A 417 31.97 12.69 -0.12
CA TYR A 417 30.97 13.46 -0.84
C TYR A 417 29.60 13.30 -0.18
N TYR A 418 28.86 14.40 -0.09
CA TYR A 418 27.51 14.45 0.47
C TYR A 418 26.60 15.20 -0.49
N THR A 419 25.41 14.68 -0.73
CA THR A 419 24.52 15.22 -1.77
C THR A 419 23.08 15.33 -1.31
N LYS A 420 22.40 16.37 -1.78
CA LYS A 420 20.94 16.52 -1.69
C LYS A 420 20.25 16.17 -3.01
N ALA A 421 21.00 15.56 -3.93
CA ALA A 421 20.62 15.22 -5.28
C ALA A 421 19.86 16.32 -6.03
N GLN A 422 20.32 17.57 -5.91
CA GLN A 422 19.74 18.67 -6.68
C GLN A 422 20.07 18.47 -8.15
N PHE A 423 19.15 18.79 -9.06
CA PHE A 423 19.41 18.73 -10.48
C PHE A 423 18.75 19.92 -11.18
N ASP A 424 19.42 20.41 -12.22
CA ASP A 424 18.81 21.38 -13.14
C ASP A 424 18.15 20.64 -14.31
N LEU A 425 18.74 19.51 -14.73
CA LEU A 425 18.31 18.75 -15.90
C LEU A 425 18.14 17.26 -15.56
N ALA A 426 16.92 16.76 -15.81
CA ALA A 426 16.59 15.34 -15.84
C ALA A 426 15.67 15.08 -17.03
N PHE A 427 16.03 14.12 -17.87
CA PHE A 427 15.38 13.90 -19.16
C PHE A 427 15.59 12.48 -19.67
N VAL A 428 14.70 12.03 -20.53
CA VAL A 428 14.85 10.77 -21.29
C VAL A 428 15.28 11.11 -22.70
N VAL A 429 16.37 10.49 -23.15
CA VAL A 429 16.91 10.64 -24.50
C VAL A 429 16.52 9.46 -25.36
N ARG A 430 16.21 9.72 -26.63
CA ARG A 430 15.94 8.71 -27.65
C ARG A 430 16.97 8.78 -28.77
N TYR A 431 17.70 7.69 -28.99
CA TYR A 431 18.61 7.57 -30.13
C TYR A 431 18.06 6.62 -31.18
N LYS A 432 18.00 7.09 -32.43
CA LYS A 432 17.62 6.29 -33.61
C LYS A 432 18.56 6.53 -34.79
N PRO A 433 18.77 5.53 -35.68
CA PRO A 433 19.59 5.67 -36.88
C PRO A 433 19.13 6.78 -37.84
N ASP A 434 17.82 7.01 -37.93
CA ASP A 434 17.15 7.93 -38.84
C ASP A 434 16.86 9.32 -38.23
N GLU A 435 17.10 9.49 -36.93
CA GLU A 435 16.98 10.76 -36.22
C GLU A 435 18.38 11.20 -35.73
N GLN A 436 18.60 11.18 -34.41
CA GLN A 436 19.91 11.40 -33.81
C GLN A 436 20.48 10.06 -33.31
N PRO A 437 21.49 9.45 -33.97
CA PRO A 437 22.00 8.14 -33.57
C PRO A 437 23.09 8.20 -32.51
N SER A 438 23.73 9.34 -32.31
CA SER A 438 24.95 9.49 -31.50
C SER A 438 25.02 10.84 -30.83
N LEU A 439 25.92 10.99 -29.86
CA LEU A 439 26.18 12.25 -29.19
C LEU A 439 27.67 12.56 -29.22
N MET A 440 28.03 13.76 -29.68
CA MET A 440 29.42 14.18 -29.82
C MET A 440 30.14 14.24 -28.46
N PRO A 441 31.48 14.17 -28.41
CA PRO A 441 32.24 14.28 -27.18
C PRO A 441 31.93 15.57 -26.38
N HIS A 442 31.59 15.44 -25.10
CA HIS A 442 31.24 16.57 -24.24
C HIS A 442 31.54 16.32 -22.74
N HIS A 443 31.34 17.37 -21.95
CA HIS A 443 31.23 17.33 -20.50
C HIS A 443 29.80 17.67 -20.10
N ASP A 444 29.34 17.08 -19.00
CA ASP A 444 28.04 17.40 -18.44
C ASP A 444 28.15 18.60 -17.52
N ALA A 445 27.07 19.38 -17.45
CA ALA A 445 26.95 20.49 -16.52
C ALA A 445 26.54 20.00 -15.13
N SER A 446 27.26 19.01 -14.58
CA SER A 446 26.97 18.37 -13.29
C SER A 446 28.24 18.13 -12.48
N THR A 447 28.12 17.95 -11.16
CA THR A 447 29.19 17.34 -10.38
C THR A 447 29.29 15.85 -10.72
N PHE A 448 28.17 15.14 -10.74
CA PHE A 448 28.07 13.77 -11.24
C PHE A 448 26.81 13.56 -12.07
N THR A 449 26.89 12.62 -13.00
CA THR A 449 25.80 12.25 -13.90
C THR A 449 25.34 10.84 -13.59
N VAL A 450 24.02 10.65 -13.62
CA VAL A 450 23.38 9.33 -13.60
C VAL A 450 22.81 9.07 -14.99
N ASN A 451 23.13 7.90 -15.56
CA ASN A 451 22.67 7.48 -16.88
C ASN A 451 22.13 6.05 -16.81
N ILE A 452 20.81 5.91 -16.92
CA ILE A 452 20.07 4.66 -16.74
C ILE A 452 19.64 4.13 -18.10
N ALA A 453 19.96 2.88 -18.41
CA ALA A 453 19.46 2.24 -19.62
C ALA A 453 18.01 1.76 -19.43
N LEU A 454 17.11 2.18 -20.32
CA LEU A 454 15.68 1.86 -20.23
C LEU A 454 15.26 0.70 -21.15
N ASN A 455 16.09 0.29 -22.10
CA ASN A 455 15.80 -0.84 -22.97
C ASN A 455 17.04 -1.67 -23.34
N ARG A 456 16.84 -2.82 -24.00
CA ARG A 456 17.82 -3.89 -24.13
C ARG A 456 18.62 -3.79 -25.43
N VAL A 457 19.94 -3.83 -25.30
CA VAL A 457 20.84 -4.01 -26.43
C VAL A 457 20.66 -5.41 -27.04
N GLY A 458 20.65 -5.50 -28.36
CA GLY A 458 20.47 -6.75 -29.12
C GLY A 458 19.01 -7.14 -29.37
N GLU A 459 18.08 -6.70 -28.51
CA GLU A 459 16.63 -6.91 -28.66
C GLU A 459 15.96 -5.67 -29.25
N ASP A 460 16.07 -4.53 -28.56
CA ASP A 460 15.39 -3.29 -28.94
C ASP A 460 16.24 -2.39 -29.86
N TYR A 461 17.57 -2.47 -29.73
CA TYR A 461 18.53 -1.71 -30.54
C TYR A 461 19.87 -2.42 -30.74
N GLU A 462 20.60 -2.03 -31.78
CA GLU A 462 21.99 -2.44 -32.01
C GLU A 462 22.94 -1.23 -31.99
N GLY A 463 24.20 -1.46 -31.61
CA GLY A 463 25.17 -0.39 -31.42
C GLY A 463 24.95 0.35 -30.10
N GLY A 464 25.31 1.62 -30.05
CA GLY A 464 25.14 2.44 -28.86
C GLY A 464 26.19 2.22 -27.78
N GLY A 465 25.92 2.80 -26.62
CA GLY A 465 26.81 2.79 -25.45
C GLY A 465 27.34 4.18 -25.10
N CYS A 466 28.33 4.19 -24.22
CA CYS A 466 29.05 5.39 -23.80
C CYS A 466 30.56 5.11 -23.84
N ARG A 467 31.35 6.04 -24.37
CA ARG A 467 32.82 5.96 -24.37
C ARG A 467 33.40 7.14 -23.62
N PHE A 468 34.27 6.86 -22.66
CA PHE A 468 35.07 7.85 -21.95
C PHE A 468 36.43 7.99 -22.63
N LEU A 469 36.64 9.11 -23.33
CA LEU A 469 37.76 9.30 -24.25
C LEU A 469 39.10 9.27 -23.52
N ARG A 470 39.18 9.96 -22.38
CA ARG A 470 40.42 10.04 -21.57
C ARG A 470 40.94 8.69 -21.11
N TYR A 471 40.06 7.71 -20.95
CA TYR A 471 40.41 6.36 -20.48
C TYR A 471 40.42 5.32 -21.59
N ASN A 472 40.07 5.72 -22.82
CA ASN A 472 39.81 4.81 -23.94
C ASN A 472 38.93 3.60 -23.53
N CYS A 473 37.93 3.87 -22.70
CA CYS A 473 37.05 2.86 -22.11
C CYS A 473 35.64 3.03 -22.66
N SER A 474 34.95 1.92 -22.96
CA SER A 474 33.62 1.94 -23.54
C SER A 474 32.70 0.93 -22.87
N ILE A 475 31.50 1.37 -22.51
CA ILE A 475 30.39 0.50 -22.13
C ILE A 475 29.47 0.36 -23.33
N ARG A 476 29.53 -0.80 -24.00
CA ARG A 476 28.79 -1.08 -25.26
C ARG A 476 27.54 -1.93 -25.07
N ALA A 477 27.43 -2.62 -23.93
CA ALA A 477 26.26 -3.43 -23.62
C ALA A 477 25.62 -2.96 -22.30
N PRO A 478 24.98 -1.77 -22.27
CA PRO A 478 24.19 -1.34 -21.12
C PRO A 478 23.11 -2.37 -20.79
N ARG A 479 22.87 -2.57 -19.50
CA ARG A 479 21.88 -3.50 -18.93
C ARG A 479 20.65 -2.67 -18.61
N LYS A 480 19.48 -3.09 -19.10
CA LYS A 480 18.22 -2.44 -18.76
C LYS A 480 18.04 -2.38 -17.25
N GLY A 481 17.58 -1.24 -16.74
CA GLY A 481 17.41 -1.00 -15.31
C GLY A 481 18.70 -0.76 -14.52
N TRP A 482 19.88 -0.74 -15.17
CA TRP A 482 21.15 -0.40 -14.52
C TRP A 482 21.57 1.04 -14.82
N ALA A 483 22.12 1.70 -13.80
CA ALA A 483 22.62 3.06 -13.86
C ALA A 483 24.14 3.11 -13.92
N LEU A 484 24.68 3.86 -14.89
CA LEU A 484 26.04 4.36 -14.86
C LEU A 484 26.07 5.65 -14.03
N MET A 485 27.08 5.78 -13.18
CA MET A 485 27.35 6.99 -12.40
C MET A 485 28.81 7.41 -12.56
N HIS A 486 29.03 8.64 -13.01
CA HIS A 486 30.38 9.18 -13.22
C HIS A 486 30.43 10.70 -12.97
N PRO A 487 31.61 11.27 -12.68
CA PRO A 487 31.78 12.73 -12.64
C PRO A 487 31.37 13.39 -13.97
N GLY A 488 30.72 14.56 -13.93
CA GLY A 488 30.27 15.27 -15.14
C GLY A 488 31.34 16.18 -15.76
N ARG A 489 32.13 16.83 -14.89
CA ARG A 489 33.13 17.85 -15.27
C ARG A 489 34.56 17.32 -15.26
N LEU A 490 35.43 17.99 -16.01
CA LEU A 490 36.90 17.89 -16.02
C LEU A 490 37.51 16.54 -16.47
N THR A 491 37.08 15.42 -15.89
CA THR A 491 37.79 14.12 -16.01
C THR A 491 37.13 13.14 -16.95
N HIS A 492 35.82 13.20 -17.12
CA HIS A 492 35.04 12.21 -17.88
C HIS A 492 34.49 12.80 -19.17
N TYR A 493 35.37 13.31 -20.02
CA TYR A 493 35.00 13.72 -21.38
C TYR A 493 34.56 12.48 -22.16
N HIS A 494 33.30 12.45 -22.58
CA HIS A 494 32.66 11.23 -23.06
C HIS A 494 31.78 11.47 -24.29
N GLU A 495 31.52 10.41 -25.05
CA GLU A 495 30.68 10.43 -26.25
C GLU A 495 29.62 9.32 -26.21
N GLY A 496 28.46 9.60 -26.82
CA GLY A 496 27.41 8.62 -27.07
C GLY A 496 27.68 7.87 -28.36
N LEU A 497 28.01 6.58 -28.26
CA LEU A 497 28.32 5.77 -29.44
C LEU A 497 27.07 5.62 -30.34
N PRO A 498 27.24 5.48 -31.67
CA PRO A 498 26.10 5.43 -32.59
C PRO A 498 25.21 4.20 -32.41
N THR A 499 23.90 4.43 -32.26
CA THR A 499 22.86 3.41 -32.43
C THR A 499 22.69 3.11 -33.92
N THR A 500 22.89 1.87 -34.33
CA THR A 500 22.90 1.45 -35.75
C THR A 500 21.60 0.81 -36.22
N ARG A 501 20.79 0.29 -35.30
CA ARG A 501 19.45 -0.27 -35.59
C ARG A 501 18.54 -0.10 -34.38
N GLY A 502 17.23 -0.02 -34.60
CA GLY A 502 16.23 0.05 -33.54
C GLY A 502 16.19 1.40 -32.85
N THR A 503 15.72 1.44 -31.60
CA THR A 503 15.63 2.68 -30.81
C THR A 503 16.21 2.44 -29.44
N ARG A 504 17.12 3.32 -29.00
CA ARG A 504 17.75 3.25 -27.66
C ARG A 504 17.20 4.36 -26.77
N TYR A 505 16.73 4.00 -25.58
CA TYR A 505 16.27 4.93 -24.56
C TYR A 505 17.19 4.93 -23.34
N ILE A 506 17.51 6.12 -22.84
CA ILE A 506 18.23 6.30 -21.58
C ILE A 506 17.60 7.43 -20.77
N ALA A 507 17.52 7.28 -19.45
CA ALA A 507 17.20 8.38 -18.54
C ALA A 507 18.51 8.98 -18.00
N VAL A 508 18.67 10.28 -18.13
CA VAL A 508 19.87 11.01 -17.72
C VAL A 508 19.50 12.08 -16.71
N SER A 509 20.33 12.23 -15.67
CA SER A 509 20.20 13.33 -14.72
C SER A 509 21.57 13.94 -14.41
N PHE A 510 21.64 15.27 -14.51
CA PHE A 510 22.80 16.08 -14.18
C PHE A 510 22.66 16.58 -12.74
N VAL A 511 23.35 15.90 -11.83
CA VAL A 511 23.15 16.06 -10.38
C VAL A 511 24.27 16.93 -9.77
N ASP A 512 23.87 17.78 -8.85
CA ASP A 512 24.65 18.83 -8.18
C ASP A 512 25.41 19.71 -9.19
N PRO A 513 24.69 20.46 -10.05
CA PRO A 513 25.28 21.32 -11.10
C PRO A 513 26.16 22.48 -10.59
#